data_AF-A0A0C3JQJ4-F1
#
_entry.id   AF-A0A0C3JQJ4-F1
#
_cell.length_a   1.000
_cell.length_b   1.000
_cell.length_c   1.000
_cell.angle_alpha   90.00
_cell.angle_beta   90.00
_cell.angle_gamma   90.00
#
_symmetry.space_group_name_H-M   'P 1'
#
loop_
_entity.id
_entity.type
_entity.pdbx_description
1 polymer ?
#
loop_
_entity_poly.entity_id
_entity_poly.type
_entity_poly.pdbx_seq_one_letter_code
_entity_poly.pdbx_strand_id
1 'polypeptide(L)'
;MKLFHKQGTLFRGYEPLLDSNIDLANRGDLYEGFVISREELVPKEGDDKKTNGDTTFSGNLWPSEPAGFREAFVNYYHAAFGVGKVLHRLFALALDLPETYFDDKLKRDPIMRGLHYPPQTGSEDDRIVGIGAHSDFECFTILWQEPGVQALQILNSEKQWINATPIPGTLVINIGDLLSRWTNDIFRSTVHRVINRSGVCRYSIAQFMGADPHVEVEPIPSCVSAERPARYETINAGEHVRKRLREMYQHSITQ
;
A
#
# COMPACT_ATOMS: atom_id res chain seq x y z
N MET A 1 12.12 -23.13 -2.81
CA MET A 1 12.59 -21.73 -2.73
C MET A 1 11.72 -21.02 -1.71
N LYS A 2 12.29 -20.45 -0.63
CA LYS A 2 11.54 -19.76 0.43
C LYS A 2 11.18 -18.34 -0.01
N LEU A 3 10.31 -18.21 -1.01
CA LEU A 3 9.79 -16.91 -1.44
C LEU A 3 8.66 -16.39 -0.55
N PHE A 4 8.14 -17.24 0.35
CA PHE A 4 6.96 -16.90 1.12
C PHE A 4 7.25 -15.75 2.08
N HIS A 5 6.50 -14.66 1.94
CA HIS A 5 6.79 -13.42 2.62
C HIS A 5 6.81 -13.54 4.15
N LYS A 6 5.96 -14.38 4.73
CA LYS A 6 5.91 -14.63 6.19
C LYS A 6 7.15 -15.37 6.74
N GLN A 7 8.02 -15.92 5.88
CA GLN A 7 9.28 -16.58 6.32
C GLN A 7 10.47 -15.60 6.40
N GLY A 8 10.34 -14.40 5.81
CA GLY A 8 11.34 -13.33 5.94
C GLY A 8 11.02 -12.40 7.10
N THR A 9 12.04 -11.74 7.65
CA THR A 9 11.88 -10.80 8.79
C THR A 9 11.14 -9.50 8.42
N LEU A 10 10.92 -9.26 7.12
CA LEU A 10 10.35 -8.02 6.59
C LEU A 10 9.05 -8.20 5.79
N PHE A 11 8.47 -9.40 5.69
CA PHE A 11 7.31 -9.65 4.82
C PHE A 11 7.59 -9.26 3.35
N ARG A 12 8.64 -9.85 2.76
CA ARG A 12 9.07 -9.61 1.37
C ARG A 12 9.01 -10.90 0.55
N GLY A 13 8.70 -10.78 -0.73
CA GLY A 13 8.51 -11.91 -1.62
C GLY A 13 7.04 -12.20 -1.89
N TYR A 14 6.74 -13.46 -2.15
CA TYR A 14 5.46 -13.95 -2.64
C TYR A 14 4.41 -14.10 -1.53
N GLU A 15 3.21 -13.57 -1.78
CA GLU A 15 1.99 -13.74 -1.01
C GLU A 15 1.04 -14.69 -1.80
N PRO A 16 0.74 -15.90 -1.31
CA PRO A 16 -0.16 -16.82 -1.99
C PRO A 16 -1.62 -16.38 -1.86
N LEU A 17 -2.49 -16.99 -2.67
CA LEU A 17 -3.93 -16.81 -2.60
C LEU A 17 -4.48 -17.06 -1.18
N LEU A 18 -5.44 -16.24 -0.77
CA LEU A 18 -6.16 -16.35 0.52
C LEU A 18 -5.25 -16.18 1.75
N ASP A 19 -4.02 -15.70 1.58
CA ASP A 19 -3.07 -15.51 2.67
C ASP A 19 -3.43 -14.32 3.59
N SER A 20 -4.29 -13.43 3.11
CA SER A 20 -4.95 -12.37 3.88
C SER A 20 -6.47 -12.50 3.82
N ASN A 21 -7.13 -11.94 4.84
CA ASN A 21 -8.58 -11.75 4.85
C ASN A 21 -8.89 -10.42 5.53
N ILE A 22 -8.77 -9.31 4.80
CA ILE A 22 -8.84 -7.97 5.39
C ILE A 22 -10.23 -7.63 5.93
N ASP A 23 -11.27 -8.19 5.32
CA ASP A 23 -12.66 -8.08 5.77
C ASP A 23 -13.12 -9.46 6.27
N LEU A 24 -13.31 -9.58 7.58
CA LEU A 24 -13.63 -10.84 8.24
C LEU A 24 -14.97 -11.45 7.80
N ALA A 25 -15.84 -10.68 7.14
CA ALA A 25 -17.06 -11.22 6.55
C ALA A 25 -16.79 -12.07 5.29
N ASN A 26 -15.60 -11.94 4.69
CA ASN A 26 -15.19 -12.66 3.49
C ASN A 26 -14.52 -14.00 3.82
N ARG A 27 -14.38 -14.83 2.78
CA ARG A 27 -13.75 -16.16 2.83
C ARG A 27 -12.25 -16.12 2.53
N GLY A 28 -11.63 -14.95 2.62
CA GLY A 28 -10.25 -14.68 2.20
C GLY A 28 -10.19 -13.76 0.98
N ASP A 29 -9.10 -13.01 0.88
CA ASP A 29 -8.83 -12.14 -0.25
C ASP A 29 -8.27 -12.96 -1.42
N LEU A 30 -8.96 -12.93 -2.56
CA LEU A 30 -8.62 -13.72 -3.74
C LEU A 30 -7.62 -12.95 -4.64
N TYR A 31 -6.39 -12.82 -4.16
CA TYR A 31 -5.26 -12.32 -4.93
C TYR A 31 -3.97 -13.05 -4.53
N GLU A 32 -3.01 -13.12 -5.44
CA GLU A 32 -1.61 -13.41 -5.10
C GLU A 32 -0.76 -12.15 -5.28
N GLY A 33 0.25 -11.98 -4.42
CA GLY A 33 1.02 -10.77 -4.29
C GLY A 33 2.53 -11.00 -4.40
N PHE A 34 3.25 -9.95 -4.74
CA PHE A 34 4.71 -9.92 -4.62
C PHE A 34 5.15 -8.59 -4.03
N VAL A 35 5.75 -8.64 -2.84
CA VAL A 35 6.10 -7.46 -2.03
C VAL A 35 7.59 -7.20 -2.05
N ILE A 36 7.95 -5.96 -2.34
CA ILE A 36 9.33 -5.48 -2.29
C ILE A 36 9.48 -4.20 -1.46
N SER A 37 10.68 -4.02 -0.93
CA SER A 37 11.24 -2.76 -0.45
C SER A 37 12.13 -2.14 -1.53
N ARG A 38 12.60 -0.92 -1.26
CA ARG A 38 13.68 -0.31 -2.03
C ARG A 38 14.87 -1.24 -2.18
N GLU A 39 15.36 -1.29 -3.40
CA GLU A 39 16.60 -1.91 -3.79
C GLU A 39 17.17 -1.13 -4.97
N GLU A 40 18.50 -1.06 -5.06
CA GLU A 40 19.19 -0.47 -6.20
C GLU A 40 19.57 -1.58 -7.19
N LEU A 41 19.45 -1.34 -8.50
CA LEU A 41 19.80 -2.34 -9.51
C LEU A 41 21.27 -2.72 -9.44
N VAL A 42 22.12 -1.71 -9.28
CA VAL A 42 23.57 -1.84 -9.11
C VAL A 42 23.91 -1.47 -7.66
N PRO A 43 24.47 -2.39 -6.86
CA PRO A 43 24.94 -2.08 -5.53
C PRO A 43 25.99 -0.96 -5.58
N LYS A 44 25.98 -0.05 -4.61
CA LYS A 44 27.05 0.95 -4.49
C LYS A 44 28.34 0.25 -4.05
N GLU A 45 29.50 0.72 -4.51
CA GLU A 45 30.79 0.22 -4.02
C GLU A 45 30.84 0.32 -2.49
N GLY A 46 31.12 -0.81 -1.83
CA GLY A 46 31.15 -0.92 -0.36
C GLY A 46 29.84 -1.36 0.29
N ASP A 47 28.74 -1.55 -0.47
CA ASP A 47 27.48 -2.12 0.01
C ASP A 47 27.52 -3.66 -0.01
N ASP A 48 28.66 -4.24 0.39
CA ASP A 48 28.75 -5.65 0.76
C ASP A 48 27.91 -5.80 2.02
N LYS A 49 26.62 -6.14 1.85
CA LYS A 49 25.82 -6.74 2.91
C LYS A 49 26.50 -8.05 3.29
N LYS A 50 27.54 -7.95 4.14
CA LYS A 50 28.22 -9.08 4.74
C LYS A 50 27.15 -9.99 5.32
N THR A 51 27.03 -11.17 4.74
CA THR A 51 26.33 -12.31 5.31
C THR A 51 27.10 -12.74 6.56
N ASN A 52 27.01 -11.95 7.62
CA ASN A 52 27.53 -12.28 8.94
C ASN A 52 26.61 -13.32 9.55
N GLY A 53 26.73 -14.59 9.13
CA GLY A 53 26.33 -15.80 9.88
C GLY A 53 24.90 -15.90 10.43
N ASP A 54 24.05 -14.91 10.22
CA ASP A 54 22.69 -14.82 10.71
C ASP A 54 21.77 -15.09 9.52
N THR A 55 20.94 -16.12 9.66
CA THR A 55 20.11 -16.65 8.57
C THR A 55 18.89 -15.77 8.26
N THR A 56 18.94 -14.50 8.67
CA THR A 56 17.90 -13.50 8.50
C THR A 56 18.11 -12.75 7.18
N PHE A 57 17.53 -13.27 6.10
CA PHE A 57 17.49 -12.56 4.81
C PHE A 57 16.84 -11.18 4.98
N SER A 58 17.64 -10.12 4.89
CA SER A 58 17.24 -8.71 5.07
C SER A 58 17.00 -7.97 3.75
N GLY A 59 16.98 -8.69 2.62
CA GLY A 59 16.74 -8.15 1.28
C GLY A 59 15.42 -8.62 0.68
N ASN A 60 15.08 -8.10 -0.50
CA ASN A 60 13.97 -8.64 -1.29
C ASN A 60 14.26 -10.08 -1.73
N LEU A 61 13.21 -10.88 -1.84
CA LEU A 61 13.30 -12.29 -2.24
C LEU A 61 12.86 -12.43 -3.70
N TRP A 62 13.81 -12.33 -4.62
CA TRP A 62 13.53 -12.37 -6.06
C TRP A 62 13.39 -13.81 -6.59
N PRO A 63 12.46 -14.06 -7.52
CA PRO A 63 12.43 -15.32 -8.24
C PRO A 63 13.59 -15.39 -9.25
N SER A 64 14.07 -16.60 -9.54
CA SER A 64 15.06 -16.82 -10.61
C SER A 64 14.45 -16.69 -12.01
N GLU A 65 13.13 -16.86 -12.13
CA GLU A 65 12.39 -16.78 -13.38
C GLU A 65 11.06 -16.01 -13.18
N PRO A 66 10.55 -15.30 -14.20
CA PRO A 66 11.19 -15.11 -15.51
C PRO A 66 12.38 -14.15 -15.44
N ALA A 67 13.33 -14.31 -16.35
CA ALA A 67 14.41 -13.33 -16.54
C ALA A 67 13.86 -11.89 -16.67
N GLY A 68 14.51 -10.93 -16.01
CA GLY A 68 14.11 -9.52 -16.02
C GLY A 68 13.03 -9.14 -14.99
N PHE A 69 12.46 -10.07 -14.24
CA PHE A 69 11.43 -9.79 -13.23
C PHE A 69 11.90 -8.77 -12.17
N ARG A 70 13.10 -8.97 -11.61
CA ARG A 70 13.74 -8.04 -10.68
C ARG A 70 13.89 -6.65 -11.28
N GLU A 71 14.43 -6.58 -12.50
CA GLU A 71 14.71 -5.33 -13.20
C GLU A 71 13.43 -4.49 -13.36
N ALA A 72 12.34 -5.14 -13.82
CA ALA A 72 11.05 -4.49 -14.05
C ALA A 72 10.46 -3.93 -12.75
N PHE A 73 10.45 -4.72 -11.67
CA PHE A 73 9.93 -4.30 -10.38
C PHE A 73 10.75 -3.15 -9.77
N VAL A 74 12.07 -3.23 -9.79
CA VAL A 74 12.94 -2.17 -9.25
C VAL A 74 12.81 -0.89 -10.07
N ASN A 75 12.75 -0.97 -11.40
CA ASN A 75 12.55 0.20 -12.25
C ASN A 75 11.21 0.90 -11.99
N TYR A 76 10.12 0.14 -11.91
CA TYR A 76 8.81 0.69 -11.59
C TYR A 76 8.79 1.31 -10.18
N TYR A 77 9.40 0.64 -9.20
CA TYR A 77 9.50 1.13 -7.82
C TYR A 77 10.08 2.54 -7.77
N HIS A 78 11.22 2.77 -8.44
CA HIS A 78 11.89 4.08 -8.44
C HIS A 78 11.10 5.14 -9.21
N ALA A 79 10.46 4.76 -10.32
CA ALA A 79 9.62 5.67 -11.10
C ALA A 79 8.42 6.16 -10.28
N ALA A 80 7.67 5.23 -9.67
CA ALA A 80 6.53 5.55 -8.82
C ALA A 80 6.97 6.31 -7.54
N PHE A 81 8.13 5.97 -6.96
CA PHE A 81 8.66 6.70 -5.81
C PHE A 81 9.02 8.16 -6.16
N GLY A 82 9.51 8.39 -7.38
CA GLY A 82 9.70 9.72 -7.95
C GLY A 82 8.41 10.55 -7.94
N VAL A 83 7.30 9.95 -8.38
CA VAL A 83 5.96 10.57 -8.32
C VAL A 83 5.54 10.86 -6.88
N GLY A 84 5.75 9.91 -5.97
CA GLY A 84 5.41 10.07 -4.54
C GLY A 84 6.11 11.27 -3.89
N LYS A 85 7.39 11.48 -4.18
CA LYS A 85 8.14 12.66 -3.69
C LYS A 85 7.55 13.99 -4.17
N VAL A 86 7.08 14.04 -5.42
CA VAL A 86 6.40 15.23 -5.95
C VAL A 86 5.06 15.44 -5.25
N LEU A 87 4.27 14.37 -5.05
CA LEU A 87 2.97 14.45 -4.38
C LEU A 87 3.07 14.94 -2.94
N HIS A 88 4.08 14.51 -2.16
CA HIS A 88 4.30 15.01 -0.79
C HIS A 88 4.37 16.54 -0.72
N ARG A 89 5.12 17.12 -1.66
CA ARG A 89 5.31 18.57 -1.75
C ARG A 89 4.05 19.29 -2.19
N LEU A 90 3.31 18.71 -3.15
CA LEU A 90 2.01 19.24 -3.57
C LEU A 90 0.98 19.19 -2.44
N PHE A 91 0.97 18.14 -1.61
CA PHE A 91 0.10 18.09 -0.44
C PHE A 91 0.47 19.15 0.59
N ALA A 92 1.76 19.41 0.83
CA ALA A 92 2.17 20.49 1.74
C ALA A 92 1.67 21.86 1.24
N LEU A 93 1.87 22.16 -0.04
CA LEU A 93 1.41 23.41 -0.65
C LEU A 93 -0.12 23.55 -0.61
N ALA A 94 -0.87 22.47 -0.85
CA ALA A 94 -2.33 22.47 -0.77
C ALA A 94 -2.88 22.71 0.65
N LEU A 95 -2.05 22.59 1.68
CA LEU A 95 -2.37 22.83 3.09
C LEU A 95 -1.80 24.17 3.60
N ASP A 96 -1.34 25.02 2.69
CA ASP A 96 -0.66 26.29 2.97
C ASP A 96 0.58 26.13 3.88
N LEU A 97 1.30 25.03 3.72
CA LEU A 97 2.55 24.74 4.42
C LEU A 97 3.77 25.01 3.50
N PRO A 98 4.98 25.15 4.08
CA PRO A 98 6.20 25.12 3.28
C PRO A 98 6.27 23.86 2.41
N GLU A 99 6.72 23.99 1.15
CA GLU A 99 6.82 22.87 0.20
C GLU A 99 7.55 21.65 0.78
N THR A 100 8.57 21.89 1.60
CA THR A 100 9.42 20.87 2.22
C THR A 100 8.92 20.38 3.58
N TYR A 101 7.68 20.70 3.98
CA TYR A 101 7.14 20.39 5.32
C TYR A 101 7.22 18.90 5.69
N PHE A 102 7.09 18.02 4.70
CA PHE A 102 7.12 16.56 4.89
C PHE A 102 8.50 15.93 4.63
N ASP A 103 9.49 16.67 4.13
CA ASP A 103 10.80 16.12 3.70
C ASP A 103 11.57 15.48 4.88
N ASP A 104 11.34 15.93 6.12
CA ASP A 104 11.93 15.37 7.34
C ASP A 104 11.14 14.22 7.97
N LYS A 105 9.87 14.03 7.57
CA LYS A 105 8.92 13.06 8.15
C LYS A 105 8.70 11.82 7.28
N LEU A 106 8.91 11.95 5.96
CA LEU A 106 8.58 10.93 4.97
C LEU A 106 9.85 10.42 4.25
N LYS A 107 10.90 10.09 5.01
CA LYS A 107 12.19 9.62 4.47
C LYS A 107 12.22 8.12 4.26
N ARG A 108 11.34 7.38 4.92
CA ARG A 108 11.24 5.93 4.86
C ARG A 108 10.91 5.51 3.43
N ASP A 109 11.64 4.50 2.98
CA ASP A 109 11.39 3.88 1.68
C ASP A 109 9.98 3.24 1.64
N PRO A 110 9.18 3.51 0.60
CA PRO A 110 7.85 2.93 0.48
C PRO A 110 7.91 1.41 0.29
N ILE A 111 6.80 0.74 0.59
CA ILE A 111 6.60 -0.66 0.24
C ILE A 111 5.85 -0.71 -1.08
N MET A 112 6.21 -1.64 -1.97
CA MET A 112 5.47 -1.88 -3.21
C MET A 112 4.97 -3.31 -3.26
N ARG A 113 3.72 -3.46 -3.69
CA ARG A 113 3.06 -4.75 -3.88
C ARG A 113 2.53 -4.85 -5.31
N GLY A 114 3.08 -5.80 -6.06
CA GLY A 114 2.44 -6.29 -7.30
C GLY A 114 1.35 -7.29 -6.94
N LEU A 115 0.21 -7.21 -7.62
CA LEU A 115 -1.00 -7.98 -7.33
C LEU A 115 -1.50 -8.64 -8.60
N HIS A 116 -1.78 -9.93 -8.53
CA HIS A 116 -2.51 -10.69 -9.55
C HIS A 116 -3.81 -11.23 -8.95
N TYR A 117 -4.91 -10.96 -9.64
CA TYR A 117 -6.23 -11.46 -9.30
C TYR A 117 -6.61 -12.51 -10.33
N PRO A 118 -6.84 -13.77 -9.93
CA PRO A 118 -7.25 -14.81 -10.87
C PRO A 118 -8.63 -14.49 -11.48
N PRO A 119 -8.94 -15.06 -12.65
CA PRO A 119 -10.28 -15.01 -13.21
C PRO A 119 -11.30 -15.62 -12.23
N GLN A 120 -12.39 -14.91 -11.96
CA GLN A 120 -13.51 -15.47 -11.21
C GLN A 120 -14.56 -15.95 -12.22
N THR A 121 -14.63 -17.28 -12.40
CA THR A 121 -15.60 -17.93 -13.30
C THR A 121 -16.59 -18.75 -12.47
N GLY A 122 -17.89 -18.56 -12.67
CA GLY A 122 -18.94 -19.31 -11.98
C GLY A 122 -19.99 -18.41 -11.34
N SER A 123 -20.73 -18.96 -10.36
CA SER A 123 -21.71 -18.20 -9.58
C SER A 123 -21.02 -17.15 -8.72
N GLU A 124 -21.50 -15.91 -8.75
CA GLU A 124 -21.00 -14.83 -7.90
C GLU A 124 -21.28 -15.15 -6.42
N ASP A 125 -20.22 -15.25 -5.60
CA ASP A 125 -20.30 -15.29 -4.13
C ASP A 125 -19.73 -13.96 -3.60
N ASP A 126 -20.58 -13.10 -3.04
CA ASP A 126 -20.18 -11.77 -2.54
C ASP A 126 -19.15 -11.83 -1.40
N ARG A 127 -18.92 -13.01 -0.82
CA ARG A 127 -17.88 -13.25 0.21
C ARG A 127 -16.53 -13.65 -0.37
N ILE A 128 -16.42 -13.81 -1.69
CA ILE A 128 -15.17 -14.07 -2.40
C ILE A 128 -14.89 -12.85 -3.26
N VAL A 129 -14.00 -11.98 -2.76
CA VAL A 129 -13.61 -10.75 -3.43
C VAL A 129 -12.11 -10.73 -3.65
N GLY A 130 -11.63 -9.87 -4.56
CA GLY A 130 -10.19 -9.71 -4.77
C GLY A 130 -9.52 -9.18 -3.51
N ILE A 131 -10.05 -8.10 -2.93
CA ILE A 131 -9.66 -7.58 -1.61
C ILE A 131 -10.91 -7.02 -0.93
N GLY A 132 -11.11 -7.38 0.33
CA GLY A 132 -12.18 -6.86 1.19
C GLY A 132 -12.19 -5.35 1.37
N ALA A 133 -13.27 -4.81 1.95
CA ALA A 133 -13.40 -3.38 2.20
C ALA A 133 -12.42 -2.91 3.29
N HIS A 134 -11.58 -1.94 2.98
CA HIS A 134 -10.56 -1.43 3.89
C HIS A 134 -10.14 0.00 3.57
N SER A 135 -9.34 0.60 4.46
CA SER A 135 -8.59 1.83 4.22
C SER A 135 -7.09 1.56 4.33
N ASP A 136 -6.28 2.30 3.57
CA ASP A 136 -4.83 2.18 3.61
C ASP A 136 -4.26 2.83 4.87
N PHE A 137 -3.28 2.18 5.49
CA PHE A 137 -2.80 2.59 6.81
C PHE A 137 -1.75 3.70 6.77
N GLU A 138 -1.13 3.94 5.62
CA GLU A 138 -0.01 4.88 5.49
C GLU A 138 -0.50 6.30 5.16
N CYS A 139 0.31 7.12 4.47
CA CYS A 139 -0.08 8.48 4.11
C CYS A 139 -0.93 8.51 2.84
N PHE A 140 -0.52 7.82 1.79
CA PHE A 140 -1.30 7.62 0.56
C PHE A 140 -0.69 6.49 -0.26
N THR A 141 -1.44 6.04 -1.25
CA THR A 141 -1.03 4.97 -2.15
C THR A 141 -1.04 5.48 -3.58
N ILE A 142 -0.03 5.08 -4.34
CA ILE A 142 0.05 5.24 -5.79
C ILE A 142 -0.29 3.88 -6.39
N LEU A 143 -1.37 3.82 -7.15
CA LEU A 143 -1.88 2.59 -7.72
C LEU A 143 -1.89 2.68 -9.25
N TRP A 144 -1.14 1.78 -9.88
CA TRP A 144 -1.38 1.41 -11.26
C TRP A 144 -2.37 0.24 -11.30
N GLN A 145 -3.33 0.33 -12.22
CA GLN A 145 -4.31 -0.72 -12.45
C GLN A 145 -4.36 -1.06 -13.93
N GLU A 146 -4.53 -2.35 -14.23
CA GLU A 146 -4.60 -2.85 -15.60
C GLU A 146 -5.73 -2.17 -16.40
N PRO A 147 -5.41 -1.56 -17.55
CA PRO A 147 -6.42 -0.99 -18.44
C PRO A 147 -7.43 -2.03 -18.90
N GLY A 148 -8.71 -1.64 -18.97
CA GLY A 148 -9.78 -2.49 -19.50
C GLY A 148 -10.39 -3.47 -18.49
N VAL A 149 -9.83 -3.63 -17.29
CA VAL A 149 -10.39 -4.52 -16.25
C VAL A 149 -10.89 -3.74 -15.04
N GLN A 150 -12.20 -3.48 -15.03
CA GLN A 150 -12.89 -2.79 -13.94
C GLN A 150 -13.01 -3.69 -12.70
N ALA A 151 -12.38 -3.30 -11.59
CA ALA A 151 -12.49 -4.07 -10.33
C ALA A 151 -12.40 -3.24 -9.04
N LEU A 152 -11.66 -2.12 -9.05
CA LEU A 152 -11.52 -1.27 -7.89
C LEU A 152 -12.82 -0.48 -7.65
N GLN A 153 -13.31 -0.53 -6.42
CA GLN A 153 -14.45 0.26 -5.96
C GLN A 153 -14.08 1.10 -4.75
N ILE A 154 -14.61 2.32 -4.70
CA ILE A 154 -14.40 3.30 -3.63
C ILE A 154 -15.76 3.60 -3.00
N LEU A 155 -15.80 3.69 -1.68
CA LEU A 155 -17.01 4.07 -0.95
C LEU A 155 -17.08 5.61 -0.87
N ASN A 156 -18.08 6.21 -1.52
CA ASN A 156 -18.27 7.65 -1.52
C ASN A 156 -18.88 8.15 -0.18
N SER A 157 -19.04 9.48 -0.06
CA SER A 157 -19.62 10.12 1.14
C SER A 157 -21.08 9.74 1.40
N GLU A 158 -21.81 9.33 0.35
CA GLU A 158 -23.20 8.85 0.42
C GLU A 158 -23.29 7.36 0.75
N LYS A 159 -22.16 6.72 1.09
CA LYS A 159 -22.06 5.29 1.41
C LYS A 159 -22.42 4.37 0.24
N GLN A 160 -22.16 4.83 -0.98
CA GLN A 160 -22.33 4.07 -2.20
C GLN A 160 -20.97 3.65 -2.76
N TRP A 161 -20.90 2.40 -3.23
CA TRP A 161 -19.74 1.91 -3.95
C TRP A 161 -19.74 2.46 -5.38
N ILE A 162 -18.72 3.24 -5.71
CA ILE A 162 -18.47 3.74 -7.06
C ILE A 162 -17.25 3.05 -7.65
N ASN A 163 -17.25 2.84 -8.96
CA ASN A 163 -16.11 2.22 -9.62
C ASN A 163 -15.00 3.24 -9.88
N ALA A 164 -13.76 2.85 -9.64
CA ALA A 164 -12.58 3.60 -10.04
C ALA A 164 -12.11 3.13 -11.43
N THR A 165 -12.84 3.52 -12.47
CA THR A 165 -12.63 3.10 -13.86
C THR A 165 -11.16 3.24 -14.29
N PRO A 166 -10.49 2.17 -14.76
CA PRO A 166 -9.16 2.27 -15.33
C PRO A 166 -9.13 3.20 -16.54
N ILE A 167 -8.29 4.22 -16.49
CA ILE A 167 -8.05 5.15 -17.60
C ILE A 167 -6.59 4.94 -18.07
N PRO A 168 -6.36 4.58 -19.35
CA PRO A 168 -5.01 4.42 -19.87
C PRO A 168 -4.14 5.65 -19.64
N GLY A 169 -2.89 5.44 -19.21
CA GLY A 169 -1.93 6.51 -18.95
C GLY A 169 -2.12 7.25 -17.62
N THR A 170 -2.96 6.73 -16.71
CA THR A 170 -3.20 7.35 -15.40
C THR A 170 -2.77 6.45 -14.24
N LEU A 171 -2.59 7.08 -13.07
CA LEU A 171 -2.39 6.43 -11.78
C LEU A 171 -3.55 6.86 -10.87
N VAL A 172 -4.05 5.93 -10.06
CA VAL A 172 -4.99 6.25 -8.99
C VAL A 172 -4.19 6.63 -7.75
N ILE A 173 -4.56 7.75 -7.13
CA ILE A 173 -3.96 8.20 -5.87
C ILE A 173 -5.07 8.21 -4.81
N ASN A 174 -4.91 7.43 -3.74
CA ASN A 174 -5.83 7.45 -2.61
C ASN A 174 -5.10 7.80 -1.31
N ILE A 175 -5.77 8.55 -0.46
CA ILE A 175 -5.24 8.98 0.84
C ILE A 175 -5.39 7.84 1.84
N GLY A 176 -4.39 7.69 2.72
CA GLY A 176 -4.39 6.74 3.82
C GLY A 176 -4.65 7.39 5.18
N ASP A 177 -4.78 6.55 6.19
CA ASP A 177 -5.21 6.89 7.54
C ASP A 177 -4.29 7.93 8.22
N LEU A 178 -2.96 7.82 8.04
CA LEU A 178 -2.02 8.76 8.67
C LEU A 178 -2.17 10.18 8.12
N LEU A 179 -2.29 10.36 6.81
CA LEU A 179 -2.44 11.69 6.22
C LEU A 179 -3.83 12.27 6.49
N SER A 180 -4.87 11.42 6.56
CA SER A 180 -6.20 11.84 7.01
C SER A 180 -6.16 12.42 8.41
N ARG A 181 -5.44 11.74 9.33
CA ARG A 181 -5.26 12.21 10.71
C ARG A 181 -4.47 13.51 10.79
N TRP A 182 -3.33 13.59 10.09
CA TRP A 182 -2.51 14.82 10.03
C TRP A 182 -3.31 16.02 9.56
N THR A 183 -4.12 15.83 8.52
CA THR A 183 -4.90 16.93 7.91
C THR A 183 -6.24 17.15 8.57
N ASN A 184 -6.52 16.49 9.71
CA ASN A 184 -7.78 16.62 10.44
C ASN A 184 -9.01 16.41 9.54
N ASP A 185 -8.96 15.39 8.67
CA ASP A 185 -9.98 15.01 7.66
C ASP A 185 -10.22 16.01 6.50
N ILE A 186 -9.31 16.96 6.26
CA ILE A 186 -9.33 17.74 5.01
C ILE A 186 -9.08 16.79 3.83
N PHE A 187 -8.01 16.00 3.91
CA PHE A 187 -7.82 14.85 3.04
C PHE A 187 -8.40 13.64 3.75
N ARG A 188 -9.22 12.85 3.05
CA ARG A 188 -9.96 11.74 3.68
C ARG A 188 -9.43 10.41 3.21
N SER A 189 -9.13 9.54 4.17
CA SER A 189 -8.88 8.12 3.90
C SER A 189 -10.17 7.45 3.44
N THR A 190 -10.21 7.03 2.16
CA THR A 190 -11.42 6.45 1.57
C THR A 190 -11.40 4.93 1.68
N VAL A 191 -12.51 4.37 2.16
CA VAL A 191 -12.71 2.91 2.14
C VAL A 191 -12.83 2.45 0.70
N HIS A 192 -12.10 1.40 0.35
CA HIS A 192 -12.08 0.82 -0.99
C HIS A 192 -12.03 -0.71 -0.92
N ARG A 193 -12.40 -1.38 -2.02
CA ARG A 193 -12.37 -2.84 -2.17
C ARG A 193 -12.08 -3.22 -3.61
N VAL A 194 -11.69 -4.46 -3.85
CA VAL A 194 -11.47 -4.99 -5.21
C VAL A 194 -12.41 -6.16 -5.45
N ILE A 195 -13.25 -6.05 -6.48
CA ILE A 195 -14.14 -7.13 -6.92
C ILE A 195 -13.90 -7.37 -8.41
N ASN A 196 -13.26 -8.50 -8.75
CA ASN A 196 -13.00 -8.87 -10.14
C ASN A 196 -14.10 -9.80 -10.68
N ARG A 197 -15.17 -9.23 -11.25
CA ARG A 197 -16.25 -9.98 -11.93
C ARG A 197 -16.11 -10.05 -13.44
N SER A 198 -14.95 -9.67 -13.97
CA SER A 198 -14.72 -9.59 -15.41
C SER A 198 -14.62 -10.95 -16.10
N GLY A 199 -14.45 -12.03 -15.33
CA GLY A 199 -14.17 -13.37 -15.87
C GLY A 199 -12.77 -13.52 -16.45
N VAL A 200 -11.91 -12.50 -16.35
CA VAL A 200 -10.50 -12.54 -16.77
C VAL A 200 -9.59 -12.20 -15.58
N CYS A 201 -8.30 -12.49 -15.70
CA CYS A 201 -7.33 -12.07 -14.69
C CYS A 201 -7.18 -10.54 -14.67
N ARG A 202 -6.71 -10.01 -13.54
CA ARG A 202 -6.39 -8.60 -13.39
C ARG A 202 -5.01 -8.44 -12.75
N TYR A 203 -4.25 -7.44 -13.19
CA TYR A 203 -3.04 -6.98 -12.52
C TYR A 203 -3.18 -5.58 -11.91
N SER A 204 -2.50 -5.33 -10.81
CA SER A 204 -2.26 -3.97 -10.30
C SER A 204 -0.96 -3.88 -9.52
N ILE A 205 -0.43 -2.66 -9.38
CA ILE A 205 0.79 -2.39 -8.61
C ILE A 205 0.50 -1.22 -7.67
N ALA A 206 0.54 -1.48 -6.37
CA ALA A 206 0.35 -0.49 -5.33
C ALA A 206 1.69 -0.13 -4.68
N GLN A 207 1.99 1.16 -4.55
CA GLN A 207 3.13 1.65 -3.78
C GLN A 207 2.62 2.51 -2.62
N PHE A 208 2.92 2.08 -1.40
CA PHE A 208 2.44 2.67 -0.15
C PHE A 208 3.47 3.68 0.35
N MET A 209 3.08 4.95 0.36
CA MET A 209 3.89 6.06 0.82
C MET A 209 3.53 6.37 2.26
N GLY A 210 4.51 6.35 3.16
CA GLY A 210 4.26 6.46 4.60
C GLY A 210 5.32 7.23 5.35
N ALA A 211 4.98 7.56 6.60
CA ALA A 211 5.86 8.28 7.51
C ALA A 211 6.94 7.40 8.12
N ASP A 212 8.02 8.05 8.57
CA ASP A 212 9.05 7.40 9.35
C ASP A 212 8.44 6.85 10.65
N PRO A 213 8.88 5.67 11.14
CA PRO A 213 8.18 5.01 12.25
C PRO A 213 8.21 5.79 13.58
N HIS A 214 9.12 6.74 13.73
CA HIS A 214 9.29 7.56 14.93
C HIS A 214 8.50 8.88 14.88
N VAL A 215 7.84 9.17 13.75
CA VAL A 215 7.12 10.43 13.57
C VAL A 215 5.83 10.42 14.37
N GLU A 216 5.62 11.51 15.10
CA GLU A 216 4.37 11.78 15.80
C GLU A 216 3.37 12.46 14.84
N VAL A 217 2.17 11.91 14.79
CA VAL A 217 1.09 12.32 13.90
C VAL A 217 0.04 13.04 14.72
N GLU A 218 0.11 14.37 14.71
CA GLU A 218 -0.83 15.28 15.35
C GLU A 218 -1.51 16.19 14.32
N PRO A 219 -2.75 16.64 14.55
CA PRO A 219 -3.42 17.57 13.63
C PRO A 219 -2.56 18.80 13.32
N ILE A 220 -2.26 19.01 12.04
CA ILE A 220 -1.44 20.12 11.58
C ILE A 220 -2.15 21.44 11.95
N PRO A 221 -1.45 22.45 12.50
CA PRO A 221 -2.09 23.69 12.93
C PRO A 221 -2.93 24.40 11.85
N SER A 222 -2.49 24.42 10.59
CA SER A 222 -3.27 25.00 9.48
C SER A 222 -4.57 24.24 9.17
N CYS A 223 -4.66 22.98 9.64
CA CYS A 223 -5.84 22.14 9.48
C CYS A 223 -6.83 22.25 10.65
N VAL A 224 -6.50 23.03 11.69
CA VAL A 224 -7.32 23.23 12.89
C VAL A 224 -7.84 24.67 12.94
N SER A 225 -9.12 24.84 13.23
CA SER A 225 -9.79 26.14 13.38
C SER A 225 -10.92 26.04 14.41
N ALA A 226 -11.58 27.14 14.72
CA ALA A 226 -12.76 27.12 15.59
C ALA A 226 -13.90 26.28 14.99
N GLU A 227 -14.05 26.31 13.67
CA GLU A 227 -15.08 25.58 12.91
C GLU A 227 -14.68 24.11 12.65
N ARG A 228 -13.38 23.81 12.70
CA ARG A 228 -12.80 22.47 12.56
C ARG A 228 -11.80 22.22 13.69
N PRO A 229 -12.28 21.95 14.92
CA PRO A 229 -11.40 21.66 16.05
C PRO A 229 -10.61 20.37 15.79
N ALA A 230 -9.50 20.20 16.50
CA ALA A 230 -8.69 18.98 16.43
C ALA A 230 -9.55 17.76 16.80
N ARG A 231 -9.68 16.80 15.89
CA ARG A 231 -10.47 15.56 16.08
C ARG A 231 -9.67 14.41 16.64
N TYR A 232 -8.35 14.52 16.58
CA TYR A 232 -7.44 13.42 16.82
C TYR A 232 -6.40 13.79 17.86
N GLU A 233 -6.12 12.86 18.76
CA GLU A 233 -4.93 12.90 19.63
C GLU A 233 -3.65 12.69 18.82
N THR A 234 -2.49 12.92 19.42
CA THR A 234 -1.20 12.58 18.80
C THR A 234 -0.98 11.06 18.86
N ILE A 235 -0.47 10.47 17.78
CA ILE A 235 -0.06 9.04 17.75
C ILE A 235 1.30 8.86 17.11
N ASN A 236 1.99 7.80 17.50
CA ASN A 236 3.19 7.36 16.81
C ASN A 236 2.86 6.61 15.50
N ALA A 237 3.44 7.03 14.38
CA ALA A 237 3.18 6.44 13.06
C ALA A 237 3.55 4.95 12.99
N GLY A 238 4.70 4.56 13.55
CA GLY A 238 5.17 3.18 13.52
C GLY A 238 4.32 2.24 14.36
N GLU A 239 3.78 2.71 15.49
CA GLU A 239 2.85 1.93 16.32
C GLU A 239 1.51 1.75 15.63
N HIS A 240 0.99 2.81 14.99
CA HIS A 240 -0.25 2.76 14.22
C HIS A 240 -0.19 1.71 13.12
N VAL A 241 0.83 1.76 12.25
CA VAL A 241 1.00 0.80 11.15
C VAL A 241 1.16 -0.62 11.69
N ARG A 242 1.95 -0.84 12.74
CA ARG A 242 2.10 -2.18 13.36
C ARG A 242 0.80 -2.72 13.93
N LYS A 243 -0.02 -1.87 14.57
CA LYS A 243 -1.34 -2.26 15.08
C LYS A 243 -2.24 -2.73 13.94
N ARG A 244 -2.34 -1.94 12.87
CA ARG A 244 -3.17 -2.25 11.70
C ARG A 244 -2.72 -3.51 10.96
N LEU A 245 -1.41 -3.71 10.78
CA LEU A 245 -0.86 -4.94 10.20
C LEU A 245 -1.17 -6.17 11.07
N ARG A 246 -1.11 -6.06 12.40
CA ARG A 246 -1.51 -7.16 13.29
C ARG A 246 -2.98 -7.50 13.15
N GLU A 247 -3.86 -6.51 13.13
CA GLU A 247 -5.30 -6.72 12.93
C GLU A 247 -5.58 -7.45 11.59
N MET A 248 -4.85 -7.08 10.53
CA MET A 248 -4.95 -7.69 9.20
C MET A 248 -4.43 -9.14 9.15
N TYR A 249 -3.29 -9.45 9.80
CA TYR A 249 -2.63 -10.76 9.68
C TYR A 249 -2.93 -11.75 10.83
N GLN A 250 -3.24 -11.31 12.05
CA GLN A 250 -3.47 -12.23 13.19
C GLN A 250 -4.64 -13.19 12.96
N HIS A 251 -5.60 -12.83 12.12
CA HIS A 251 -6.75 -13.67 11.80
C HIS A 251 -6.48 -14.72 10.70
N SER A 252 -5.34 -14.62 10.00
CA SER A 252 -4.93 -15.58 8.96
C SER A 252 -4.09 -16.76 9.49
N ILE A 253 -3.85 -16.85 10.80
CA ILE A 253 -3.06 -17.93 11.43
C ILE A 253 -3.97 -19.02 12.07
N THR A 254 -5.28 -18.78 12.16
CA THR A 254 -6.23 -19.64 12.89
C THR A 254 -7.12 -20.55 12.04
N GLN A 255 -6.76 -20.80 10.77
CA GLN A 255 -7.45 -21.80 9.92
C GLN A 255 -6.50 -22.87 9.42
#